data_AF-A0A2W4C9U4-F1
#
_entry.id   AF-A0A2W4C9U4-F1
#
_cell.length_a   1.000
_cell.length_b   1.000
_cell.length_c   1.000
_cell.angle_alpha   90.00
_cell.angle_beta   90.00
_cell.angle_gamma   90.00
#
_symmetry.space_group_name_H-M   'P 1'
#
loop_
_entity.id
_entity.type
_entity.pdbx_description
1 polymer ?
#
loop_
_entity_poly.entity_id
_entity_poly.type
_entity_poly.pdbx_seq_one_letter_code
_entity_poly.pdbx_strand_id
1 'polypeptide(L)'
;MNASRRRQIEKLILAVTKMSKYMDDLAYEITSIIDEEEQALDAMPEAFREGENAVNSERALEVLRTAQDHVERIVNDLFEPAEYLREAVAR
;
A
#
# COMPACT_ATOMS: atom_id res chain seq x y z
N MET A 1 15.75 -28.79 11.77
CA MET A 1 15.45 -28.66 10.31
C MET A 1 16.71 -28.92 9.47
N ASN A 2 16.61 -29.33 8.19
CA ASN A 2 17.80 -29.55 7.34
C ASN A 2 18.22 -28.28 6.57
N ALA A 3 19.46 -28.27 6.06
CA ALA A 3 20.05 -27.10 5.39
C ALA A 3 19.27 -26.66 4.12
N SER A 4 18.71 -27.61 3.37
CA SER A 4 17.92 -27.30 2.17
C SER A 4 16.64 -26.54 2.51
N ARG A 5 15.88 -27.04 3.50
CA ARG A 5 14.65 -26.38 3.99
C ARG A 5 14.95 -25.02 4.61
N ARG A 6 16.04 -24.87 5.37
CA ARG A 6 16.45 -23.58 5.92
C ARG A 6 16.68 -22.54 4.82
N ARG A 7 17.42 -22.90 3.76
CA ARG A 7 17.65 -22.02 2.60
C ARG A 7 16.37 -21.66 1.85
N GLN A 8 15.42 -22.59 1.76
CA GLN A 8 14.12 -22.31 1.16
C GLN A 8 13.33 -21.28 1.98
N ILE A 9 13.32 -21.42 3.30
CA ILE A 9 12.64 -20.47 4.20
C ILE A 9 13.31 -19.09 4.16
N GLU A 10 14.65 -19.02 4.13
CA GLU A 10 15.37 -17.74 3.97
C GLU A 10 14.98 -16.99 2.67
N LYS A 11 14.74 -17.73 1.57
CA LYS A 11 14.23 -17.13 0.33
C LYS A 11 12.80 -16.60 0.47
N LEU A 12 11.95 -17.31 1.21
CA LEU A 12 10.58 -16.87 1.50
C LEU A 12 10.60 -15.59 2.36
N ILE A 13 11.45 -15.53 3.39
CA ILE A 13 11.64 -14.33 4.21
C ILE A 13 12.02 -13.14 3.31
N LEU A 14 13.02 -13.32 2.44
CA LEU A 14 13.44 -12.27 1.52
C LEU A 14 12.31 -11.83 0.57
N ALA A 15 11.50 -12.77 0.08
CA ALA A 15 10.38 -12.46 -0.80
C ALA A 15 9.30 -11.64 -0.07
N VAL A 16 8.92 -12.05 1.15
CA VAL A 16 7.95 -11.32 1.97
C VAL A 16 8.46 -9.92 2.32
N THR A 17 9.73 -9.78 2.74
CA THR A 17 10.32 -8.46 3.04
C THR A 17 10.34 -7.54 1.81
N LYS A 18 10.65 -8.07 0.62
CA LYS A 18 10.60 -7.28 -0.62
C LYS A 18 9.19 -6.84 -0.97
N MET A 19 8.22 -7.73 -0.79
CA MET A 19 6.82 -7.41 -1.04
C MET A 19 6.30 -6.38 -0.06
N SER A 20 6.62 -6.49 1.23
CA SER A 20 6.28 -5.48 2.25
C SER A 20 6.82 -4.10 1.85
N LYS A 21 8.10 -4.00 1.49
CA LYS A 21 8.67 -2.73 1.01
C LYS A 21 7.95 -2.19 -0.23
N TYR A 22 7.66 -3.05 -1.20
CA TYR A 22 6.94 -2.64 -2.41
C TYR A 22 5.53 -2.11 -2.09
N MET A 23 4.84 -2.74 -1.14
CA MET A 23 3.52 -2.28 -0.69
C MET A 23 3.60 -0.97 0.09
N ASP A 24 4.64 -0.74 0.90
CA ASP A 24 4.91 0.55 1.56
C ASP A 24 5.12 1.66 0.53
N ASP A 25 5.97 1.40 -0.47
CA ASP A 25 6.24 2.35 -1.56
C ASP A 25 4.95 2.67 -2.35
N LEU A 26 4.13 1.66 -2.63
CA LEU A 26 2.83 1.83 -3.29
C LEU A 26 1.84 2.65 -2.43
N ALA A 27 1.81 2.42 -1.11
CA ALA A 27 0.97 3.21 -0.19
C ALA A 27 1.33 4.69 -0.28
N TYR A 28 2.64 4.98 -0.24
CA TYR A 28 3.16 6.35 -0.36
C TYR A 28 2.80 7.01 -1.69
N GLU A 29 2.92 6.30 -2.81
CA GLU A 29 2.52 6.81 -4.12
C GLU A 29 1.02 7.13 -4.18
N ILE A 30 0.16 6.27 -3.64
CA ILE A 30 -1.29 6.53 -3.58
C ILE A 30 -1.58 7.77 -2.72
N THR A 31 -0.97 7.89 -1.53
CA THR A 31 -1.13 9.07 -0.68
C THR A 31 -0.70 10.35 -1.39
N SER A 32 0.42 10.32 -2.13
CA SER A 32 0.88 11.49 -2.89
C SER A 32 -0.16 11.94 -3.93
N ILE A 33 -0.80 11.00 -4.63
CA ILE A 33 -1.82 11.31 -5.63
C ILE A 33 -3.09 11.86 -4.95
N ILE A 34 -3.48 11.30 -3.80
CA ILE A 34 -4.61 11.81 -3.01
C ILE A 34 -4.36 13.26 -2.60
N ASP A 35 -3.17 13.56 -2.05
CA ASP A 35 -2.80 14.91 -1.62
C ASP A 35 -2.81 15.90 -2.78
N GLU A 36 -2.32 15.49 -3.95
CA GLU A 36 -2.33 16.32 -5.17
C GLU A 36 -3.77 16.62 -5.65
N GLU A 37 -4.65 15.62 -5.65
CA GLU A 37 -6.03 15.76 -6.10
C GLU A 37 -6.88 16.58 -5.11
N GLU A 38 -6.66 16.40 -3.80
CA GLU A 38 -7.28 17.24 -2.76
C GLU A 38 -6.88 18.71 -2.92
N GLN A 39 -5.59 18.98 -3.13
CA GLN A 39 -5.10 20.34 -3.38
C GLN A 39 -5.71 20.95 -4.66
N ALA A 40 -5.87 20.15 -5.72
CA ALA A 40 -6.48 20.60 -6.96
C ALA A 40 -7.97 20.95 -6.78
N LEU A 41 -8.72 20.14 -6.03
CA LEU A 41 -10.12 20.40 -5.69
C LEU A 41 -10.29 21.63 -4.80
N ASP A 42 -9.44 21.78 -3.79
CA ASP A 42 -9.47 22.94 -2.90
C ASP A 42 -9.19 24.24 -3.63
N ALA A 43 -8.24 24.22 -4.58
CA ALA A 43 -7.90 25.35 -5.44
C ALA A 43 -8.96 25.63 -6.53
N MET A 44 -9.95 24.75 -6.71
CA MET A 44 -10.96 24.89 -7.76
C MET A 44 -11.89 26.08 -7.47
N PRO A 45 -12.11 26.99 -8.46
CA PRO A 45 -13.02 28.11 -8.29
C PRO A 45 -14.46 27.63 -8.03
N GLU A 46 -15.22 28.35 -7.20
CA GLU A 46 -16.59 27.98 -6.81
C GLU A 46 -17.51 27.72 -8.01
N ALA A 47 -17.35 28.47 -9.11
CA ALA A 47 -18.12 28.28 -10.35
C ALA A 47 -17.95 26.90 -11.00
N PHE A 48 -16.89 26.16 -10.66
CA PHE A 48 -16.60 24.82 -11.19
C PHE A 48 -16.82 23.69 -10.18
N ARG A 49 -17.10 24.00 -8.91
CA ARG A 49 -17.26 22.99 -7.83
C ARG A 49 -18.51 22.12 -7.97
N GLU A 50 -19.51 22.56 -8.72
CA GLU A 50 -20.71 21.76 -9.03
C GLU A 50 -20.65 21.13 -10.44
N GLY A 51 -19.53 21.33 -11.15
CA GLY A 51 -19.33 20.82 -12.50
C GLY A 51 -18.97 19.33 -12.52
N GLU A 52 -19.15 18.70 -13.67
CA GLU A 52 -18.80 17.29 -13.91
C GLU A 52 -17.34 16.98 -13.54
N ASN A 53 -16.43 17.94 -13.74
CA ASN A 53 -15.02 17.79 -13.37
C ASN A 53 -14.81 17.64 -11.86
N ALA A 54 -15.47 18.47 -11.04
CA ALA A 54 -15.37 18.39 -9.59
C ALA A 54 -15.92 17.05 -9.07
N VAL A 55 -17.09 16.65 -9.59
CA VAL A 55 -17.72 15.36 -9.24
C VAL A 55 -16.83 14.17 -9.63
N ASN A 56 -16.16 14.24 -10.78
CA ASN A 56 -15.24 13.19 -11.20
C ASN A 56 -13.99 13.11 -10.31
N SER A 57 -13.44 14.27 -9.91
CA SER A 57 -12.32 14.36 -8.96
C SER A 57 -12.70 13.82 -7.58
N GLU A 58 -13.87 14.15 -7.04
CA GLU A 58 -14.37 13.60 -5.78
C GLU A 58 -14.51 12.07 -5.81
N ARG A 59 -15.02 11.52 -6.92
CA ARG A 59 -15.11 10.07 -7.11
C ARG A 59 -13.74 9.42 -7.25
N ALA A 60 -12.81 10.07 -7.93
CA ALA A 60 -11.44 9.59 -8.04
C ALA A 60 -10.79 9.51 -6.64
N LEU A 61 -10.97 10.53 -5.81
CA LEU A 61 -10.51 10.54 -4.41
C LEU A 61 -11.12 9.40 -3.59
N GLU A 62 -12.42 9.15 -3.70
CA GLU A 62 -13.07 8.04 -3.00
C GLU A 62 -12.44 6.68 -3.38
N VAL A 63 -12.19 6.46 -4.67
CA VAL A 63 -11.57 5.23 -5.16
C VAL A 63 -10.11 5.13 -4.72
N LEU A 64 -9.35 6.22 -4.77
CA LEU A 64 -7.95 6.26 -4.34
C LEU A 64 -7.82 5.99 -2.84
N ARG A 65 -8.66 6.60 -2.00
CA ARG A 65 -8.70 6.34 -0.55
C ARG A 65 -9.07 4.88 -0.26
N THR A 66 -10.02 4.33 -1.01
CA THR A 66 -10.34 2.89 -0.91
C THR A 66 -9.14 2.02 -1.27
N ALA A 67 -8.40 2.37 -2.33
CA ALA A 67 -7.19 1.67 -2.72
C ALA A 67 -6.08 1.79 -1.64
N GLN A 68 -5.90 2.97 -1.06
CA GLN A 68 -4.98 3.21 0.06
C GLN A 68 -5.31 2.30 1.25
N ASP A 69 -6.56 2.29 1.70
CA ASP A 69 -7.02 1.44 2.81
C ASP A 69 -6.70 -0.04 2.56
N HIS A 70 -6.90 -0.52 1.33
CA HIS A 70 -6.58 -1.89 0.96
C HIS A 70 -5.08 -2.17 0.98
N VAL A 71 -4.26 -1.25 0.48
CA VAL A 71 -2.81 -1.38 0.46
C VAL A 71 -2.24 -1.34 1.88
N GLU A 72 -2.69 -0.43 2.74
CA GLU A 72 -2.26 -0.34 4.14
C GLU A 72 -2.60 -1.60 4.95
N ARG A 73 -3.77 -2.22 4.70
CA ARG A 73 -4.11 -3.52 5.28
C ARG A 73 -3.11 -4.61 4.86
N ILE A 74 -2.78 -4.67 3.57
CA ILE A 74 -1.80 -5.64 3.07
C ILE A 74 -0.43 -5.40 3.71
N VAL A 75 0.02 -4.15 3.83
CA VAL A 75 1.28 -3.80 4.51
C VAL A 75 1.32 -4.39 5.92
N ASN A 76 0.26 -4.16 6.70
CA ASN A 76 0.15 -4.68 8.07
C ASN A 76 0.15 -6.21 8.11
N ASP A 77 -0.61 -6.86 7.21
CA ASP A 77 -0.72 -8.31 7.13
C ASP A 77 0.60 -8.99 6.69
N LEU A 78 1.49 -8.27 5.99
CA LEU A 78 2.77 -8.80 5.52
C LEU A 78 3.88 -8.80 6.58
N PHE A 79 3.67 -8.16 7.73
CA PHE A 79 4.64 -8.16 8.82
C PHE A 79 4.76 -9.54 9.49
N GLU A 80 3.62 -10.18 9.80
CA GLU A 80 3.59 -11.43 10.57
C GLU A 80 4.22 -12.65 9.85
N PRO A 81 4.00 -12.88 8.53
CA PRO A 81 4.55 -14.05 7.86
C PRO A 81 6.08 -14.11 7.92
N ALA A 82 6.77 -12.97 7.83
CA ALA A 82 8.23 -12.92 7.92
C ALA A 82 8.71 -13.34 9.31
N GLU A 83 8.03 -12.92 10.38
CA GLU A 83 8.38 -13.27 11.76
C GLU A 83 8.17 -14.75 12.05
N TYR A 84 7.06 -15.35 11.60
CA TYR A 84 6.84 -16.79 11.73
C TYR A 84 7.88 -17.61 10.96
N LEU A 85 8.28 -17.16 9.78
CA LEU A 85 9.34 -17.81 8.99
C LEU A 85 10.71 -17.70 9.68
N ARG A 86 11.02 -16.55 10.31
CA ARG A 86 12.24 -16.35 11.11
C ARG A 86 12.27 -17.28 12.32
N GLU A 87 11.15 -17.43 13.02
CA GLU A 87 11.05 -18.36 14.15
C GLU A 87 11.29 -19.81 13.72
N ALA A 88 10.72 -20.22 12.58
CA ALA A 88 10.89 -21.56 12.04
C ALA A 88 12.35 -21.91 11.71
N VAL A 89 13.19 -20.93 11.35
CA VAL A 89 14.61 -21.15 11.07
C VAL A 89 15.53 -21.10 12.28
N ALA A 90 15.09 -20.42 13.35
CA ALA A 90 15.80 -20.30 14.61
C ALA A 90 15.74 -21.58 15.47
N ARG A 91 14.74 -22.43 15.24
CA ARG A 91 14.57 -23.78 15.84
C ARG A 91 15.35 -24.87 15.09
#